data_AF-A0A950JR68-F1
#
_entry.id   AF-A0A950JR68-F1
#
_cell.length_a   1.000
_cell.length_b   1.000
_cell.length_c   1.000
_cell.angle_alpha   90.00
_cell.angle_beta   90.00
_cell.angle_gamma   90.00
#
_symmetry.space_group_name_H-M   'P 1'
#
loop_
_entity.id
_entity.type
_entity.pdbx_description
1 polymer ?
#
loop_
_entity_poly.entity_id
_entity_poly.type
_entity_poly.pdbx_seq_one_letter_code
_entity_poly.pdbx_strand_id
1 'polypeptide(L)'
;MPDAVDDIRPEPLASALSERYLAYALSTITQRALPDARDGLKPVHRRILYGMLRLRLDPGSAPKKSAKVVGDVMGTFHPHGDQAIYDALVRLAQDFAVRYPLIDGQGNFGNVDGDNPAAMRYTEARLTALAQALLEGLDEDAVDFRATYDGAEREPVVLPAAFPNLLANGASGIAVGMATSIPPHNLGELCSAVIALIENPNTRDATLLKFVKGPDFPTGGVIVDDPATIAEAYRTGRGSFRLRARWKKEEGTRGTYQVIVYQIPYGVQKSKLIERMAELLDQKKLPLLEDVQDESAEDIRIVLTPKSRTVDAALLMEQLFRQTDLEARIPLNMNVLDSGLIPRVMSLKEALTAFVNHRRDVLERRSRHRLEKIAARLEVLEGYLAV
;
A
#
# COMPACT_ATOMS: atom_id res chain seq x y z
N MET A 1 -45.55 -18.09 -35.94
CA MET A 1 -44.31 -18.39 -35.22
C MET A 1 -44.72 -18.93 -33.88
N PRO A 2 -44.32 -20.15 -33.48
CA PRO A 2 -44.71 -20.67 -32.18
C PRO A 2 -44.02 -19.84 -31.10
N ASP A 3 -44.80 -19.41 -30.12
CA ASP A 3 -44.36 -18.63 -28.96
C ASP A 3 -43.15 -19.30 -28.31
N ALA A 4 -42.03 -18.59 -28.22
CA ALA A 4 -40.90 -19.01 -27.41
C ALA A 4 -41.38 -19.03 -25.95
N VAL A 5 -41.69 -20.22 -25.45
CA VAL A 5 -41.97 -20.43 -24.03
C VAL A 5 -40.67 -20.11 -23.31
N ASP A 6 -40.64 -19.02 -22.54
CA ASP A 6 -39.53 -18.73 -21.64
C ASP A 6 -39.28 -19.97 -20.77
N ASP A 7 -38.07 -20.53 -20.85
CA ASP A 7 -37.62 -21.66 -20.00
C ASP A 7 -37.43 -21.14 -18.56
N ILE A 8 -38.55 -20.96 -17.86
CA ILE A 8 -38.60 -20.51 -16.47
C ILE A 8 -38.37 -21.72 -15.58
N ARG A 9 -37.20 -21.76 -14.95
CA ARG A 9 -36.83 -22.83 -14.01
C ARG A 9 -37.07 -22.37 -12.56
N PRO A 10 -37.79 -23.16 -11.74
CA PRO A 10 -37.94 -22.84 -10.32
C PRO A 10 -36.60 -22.99 -9.61
N GLU A 11 -36.12 -21.91 -8.99
CA GLU A 11 -34.88 -21.90 -8.21
C GLU A 11 -35.22 -21.62 -6.73
N PRO A 12 -34.91 -22.54 -5.79
CA PRO A 12 -35.11 -22.28 -4.37
C PRO A 12 -34.30 -21.07 -3.91
N LEU A 13 -34.96 -20.09 -3.28
CA LEU A 13 -34.33 -18.84 -2.84
C LEU A 13 -33.07 -19.06 -2.00
N ALA A 14 -33.08 -20.06 -1.10
CA ALA A 14 -31.93 -20.38 -0.26
C ALA A 14 -30.71 -20.85 -1.09
N SER A 15 -30.94 -21.65 -2.14
CA SER A 15 -29.89 -22.10 -3.04
C SER A 15 -29.34 -20.94 -3.86
N ALA A 16 -30.24 -20.15 -4.46
CA ALA A 16 -29.88 -18.97 -5.25
C ALA A 16 -29.05 -17.97 -4.45
N LEU A 17 -29.47 -17.67 -3.21
CA LEU A 17 -28.76 -16.76 -2.33
C LEU A 17 -27.39 -17.33 -1.93
N SER A 18 -27.31 -18.60 -1.55
CA SER A 18 -26.05 -19.21 -1.13
C SER A 18 -25.01 -19.20 -2.26
N GLU A 19 -25.41 -19.63 -3.47
CA GLU A 19 -24.51 -19.69 -4.63
C GLU A 19 -24.05 -18.29 -5.07
N ARG A 20 -25.00 -17.36 -5.26
CA ARG A 20 -24.69 -16.00 -5.73
C ARG A 20 -23.88 -15.21 -4.70
N TYR A 21 -24.21 -15.35 -3.41
CA TYR A 21 -23.46 -14.71 -2.34
C TYR A 21 -22.05 -15.27 -2.23
N LEU A 22 -21.88 -16.60 -2.31
CA LEU A 22 -20.57 -17.24 -2.27
C LEU A 22 -19.70 -16.82 -3.45
N ALA A 23 -20.24 -16.81 -4.67
CA ALA A 23 -19.52 -16.36 -5.86
C ALA A 23 -19.04 -14.90 -5.73
N TYR A 24 -19.93 -14.00 -5.28
CA TYR A 24 -19.58 -12.61 -5.01
C TYR A 24 -18.53 -12.46 -3.90
N ALA A 25 -18.67 -13.22 -2.80
CA ALA A 25 -17.73 -13.20 -1.69
C ALA A 25 -16.34 -13.65 -2.12
N LEU A 26 -16.24 -14.80 -2.81
CA LEU A 26 -14.98 -15.35 -3.31
C LEU A 26 -14.30 -14.39 -4.29
N SER A 27 -15.03 -13.84 -5.26
CA SER A 27 -14.49 -12.85 -6.20
C SER A 27 -13.99 -11.59 -5.46
N THR A 28 -14.76 -11.08 -4.49
CA THR A 28 -14.35 -9.88 -3.74
C THR A 28 -13.10 -10.14 -2.89
N ILE A 29 -13.00 -11.31 -2.27
CA ILE A 29 -11.85 -11.70 -1.45
C ILE A 29 -10.59 -11.89 -2.32
N THR A 30 -10.68 -12.73 -3.36
CA THR A 30 -9.52 -13.22 -4.12
C THR A 30 -9.12 -12.30 -5.29
N GLN A 31 -10.05 -11.54 -5.84
CA GLN A 31 -9.83 -10.75 -7.07
C GLN A 31 -9.94 -9.24 -6.86
N ARG A 32 -10.17 -8.77 -5.63
CA ARG A 32 -10.36 -7.33 -5.38
C ARG A 32 -9.72 -6.81 -4.11
N ALA A 33 -10.12 -7.33 -2.95
CA ALA A 33 -9.94 -6.62 -1.69
C ALA A 33 -8.62 -6.92 -0.97
N LEU A 34 -8.12 -8.15 -1.05
CA LEU A 34 -6.90 -8.58 -0.36
C LEU A 34 -5.68 -8.54 -1.29
N PRO A 35 -4.50 -8.16 -0.78
CA PRO A 35 -3.24 -8.27 -1.52
C PRO A 35 -2.74 -9.72 -1.55
N ASP A 36 -1.96 -10.05 -2.58
CA ASP A 36 -1.17 -11.28 -2.60
C ASP A 36 0.05 -11.15 -1.66
N ALA A 37 0.33 -12.18 -0.86
CA ALA A 37 1.44 -12.15 0.11
C ALA A 37 2.82 -11.98 -0.54
N ARG A 38 2.95 -12.37 -1.82
CA ARG A 38 4.23 -12.44 -2.54
C ARG A 38 4.69 -11.08 -3.08
N ASP A 39 3.77 -10.32 -3.69
CA ASP A 39 4.07 -9.01 -4.28
C ASP A 39 3.40 -7.83 -3.56
N GLY A 40 2.49 -8.11 -2.62
CA GLY A 40 1.78 -7.08 -1.87
C GLY A 40 0.70 -6.33 -2.65
N LEU A 41 0.36 -6.76 -3.86
CA LEU A 41 -0.55 -6.05 -4.75
C LEU A 41 -1.93 -6.69 -4.80
N LYS A 42 -2.94 -5.82 -4.87
CA LYS A 42 -4.29 -6.17 -5.31
C LYS A 42 -4.30 -6.24 -6.85
N PRO A 43 -5.27 -6.94 -7.46
CA PRO A 43 -5.32 -7.06 -8.91
C PRO A 43 -5.35 -5.73 -9.67
N VAL A 44 -6.06 -4.71 -9.18
CA VAL A 44 -6.07 -3.38 -9.81
C VAL A 44 -4.68 -2.75 -9.85
N HIS A 45 -3.93 -2.79 -8.75
CA HIS A 45 -2.56 -2.23 -8.69
C HIS A 45 -1.63 -2.98 -9.64
N ARG A 46 -1.67 -4.32 -9.65
CA ARG A 46 -0.86 -5.16 -10.53
C ARG A 46 -1.11 -4.85 -12.00
N ARG A 47 -2.38 -4.73 -12.38
CA ARG A 47 -2.81 -4.41 -13.75
C ARG A 47 -2.41 -3.01 -14.18
N ILE A 48 -2.47 -2.02 -13.27
CA ILE A 48 -1.96 -0.67 -13.54
C ILE A 48 -0.47 -0.72 -13.85
N LEU A 49 0.35 -1.32 -12.99
CA LEU A 49 1.81 -1.39 -13.20
C LEU A 49 2.17 -2.15 -14.49
N TYR A 50 1.50 -3.28 -14.74
CA TYR A 50 1.72 -4.07 -15.96
C TYR A 50 1.26 -3.34 -17.24
N GLY A 51 0.10 -2.66 -17.20
CA GLY A 51 -0.36 -1.83 -18.32
C GLY A 51 0.60 -0.67 -18.60
N MET A 52 1.09 0.00 -17.57
CA MET A 52 2.10 1.06 -17.72
C MET A 52 3.41 0.54 -18.31
N LEU A 53 3.85 -0.67 -17.95
CA LEU A 53 4.99 -1.35 -18.58
C LEU A 53 4.76 -1.60 -20.07
N ARG A 54 3.58 -2.14 -20.44
CA ARG A 54 3.19 -2.39 -21.84
C ARG A 54 3.15 -1.10 -22.66
N LEU A 55 2.76 0.02 -22.05
CA LEU A 55 2.78 1.35 -22.64
C LEU A 55 4.19 1.99 -22.69
N ARG A 56 5.23 1.29 -22.21
CA ARG A 56 6.63 1.76 -22.12
C ARG A 56 6.76 3.07 -21.34
N LEU A 57 6.04 3.17 -20.22
CA LEU A 57 6.08 4.31 -19.30
C LEU A 57 7.18 4.14 -18.26
N ASP A 58 8.39 3.84 -18.73
CA ASP A 58 9.57 3.68 -17.89
C ASP A 58 9.92 4.99 -17.16
N PRO A 59 10.70 4.94 -16.06
CA PRO A 59 11.06 6.13 -15.28
C PRO A 59 11.77 7.22 -16.10
N GLY A 60 12.53 6.83 -17.13
CA GLY A 60 13.21 7.76 -18.04
C GLY A 60 12.34 8.30 -19.18
N SER A 61 11.13 7.76 -19.36
CA SER A 61 10.22 8.17 -20.45
C SER A 61 9.44 9.44 -20.09
N ALA A 62 8.92 10.12 -21.10
CA ALA A 62 7.96 11.19 -20.88
C ALA A 62 6.64 10.58 -20.35
N PRO A 63 6.05 11.16 -19.28
CA PRO A 63 4.80 10.64 -18.75
C PRO A 63 3.67 10.77 -19.78
N LYS A 64 2.59 10.03 -19.56
CA LYS A 64 1.38 10.11 -20.40
C LYS A 64 0.18 10.49 -19.56
N LYS A 65 -0.81 11.09 -20.21
CA LYS A 65 -2.11 11.40 -19.60
C LYS A 65 -2.65 10.19 -18.84
N SER A 66 -3.04 10.40 -17.59
CA SER A 66 -3.60 9.33 -16.75
C SER A 66 -4.80 8.68 -17.41
N ALA A 67 -5.64 9.44 -18.12
CA ALA A 67 -6.74 8.92 -18.93
C ALA A 67 -6.32 7.85 -19.96
N LYS A 68 -5.13 7.98 -20.57
CA LYS A 68 -4.60 6.96 -21.49
C LYS A 68 -4.26 5.67 -20.75
N VAL A 69 -3.60 5.77 -19.60
CA VAL A 69 -3.24 4.62 -18.76
C VAL A 69 -4.51 3.91 -18.27
N VAL A 70 -5.44 4.67 -17.73
CA VAL A 70 -6.73 4.15 -17.21
C VAL A 70 -7.53 3.48 -18.32
N GLY A 71 -7.65 4.11 -19.50
CA GLY A 71 -8.39 3.54 -20.63
C GLY A 71 -7.81 2.23 -21.14
N ASP A 72 -6.47 2.13 -21.25
CA ASP A 72 -5.77 0.90 -21.66
C ASP A 72 -5.94 -0.21 -20.62
N VAL A 73 -5.74 0.10 -19.34
CA VAL A 73 -5.91 -0.87 -18.25
C VAL A 73 -7.35 -1.36 -18.17
N MET A 74 -8.33 -0.47 -18.33
CA MET A 74 -9.75 -0.81 -18.32
C MET A 74 -10.11 -1.72 -19.50
N GLY A 75 -9.67 -1.35 -20.70
CA GLY A 75 -10.01 -2.06 -21.94
C GLY A 75 -9.33 -3.41 -22.11
N THR A 76 -8.18 -3.64 -21.46
CA THR A 76 -7.41 -4.87 -21.64
C THR A 76 -7.41 -5.77 -20.39
N PHE A 77 -7.29 -5.20 -19.19
CA PHE A 77 -6.98 -5.99 -17.99
C PHE A 77 -8.06 -5.93 -16.90
N HIS A 78 -8.70 -4.78 -16.71
CA HIS A 78 -9.51 -4.51 -15.52
C HIS A 78 -10.95 -4.07 -15.88
N PRO A 79 -11.92 -5.00 -15.92
CA PRO A 79 -13.29 -4.74 -16.39
C PRO A 79 -14.17 -4.06 -15.31
N HIS A 80 -13.67 -2.95 -14.75
CA HIS A 80 -14.35 -2.13 -13.75
C HIS A 80 -14.21 -0.65 -14.10
N GLY A 81 -14.96 0.21 -13.41
CA GLY A 81 -15.03 1.64 -13.70
C GLY A 81 -13.65 2.31 -13.72
N ASP A 82 -13.49 3.22 -14.70
CA ASP A 82 -12.31 4.06 -14.90
C ASP A 82 -11.92 4.82 -13.64
N GLN A 83 -12.89 5.37 -12.91
CA GLN A 83 -12.65 6.09 -11.67
C GLN A 83 -11.94 5.22 -10.62
N ALA A 84 -12.32 3.95 -10.46
CA ALA A 84 -11.69 3.05 -9.49
C ALA A 84 -10.24 2.73 -9.85
N ILE A 85 -9.94 2.63 -11.14
CA ILE A 85 -8.57 2.44 -11.65
C ILE A 85 -7.76 3.73 -11.42
N TYR A 86 -8.36 4.89 -11.71
CA TYR A 86 -7.71 6.19 -11.51
C TYR A 86 -7.40 6.46 -10.04
N ASP A 87 -8.34 6.21 -9.13
CA ASP A 87 -8.12 6.38 -7.68
C ASP A 87 -7.01 5.47 -7.17
N ALA A 88 -6.96 4.23 -7.67
CA ALA A 88 -5.88 3.30 -7.36
C ALA A 88 -4.52 3.78 -7.89
N LEU A 89 -4.48 4.33 -9.12
CA LEU A 89 -3.30 4.94 -9.72
C LEU A 89 -2.83 6.14 -8.90
N VAL A 90 -3.74 7.05 -8.55
CA VAL A 90 -3.45 8.25 -7.76
C VAL A 90 -2.85 7.87 -6.41
N ARG A 91 -3.45 6.90 -5.72
CA ARG A 91 -2.96 6.45 -4.41
C ARG A 91 -1.53 5.92 -4.47
N LEU A 92 -1.13 5.27 -5.58
CA LEU A 92 0.23 4.76 -5.77
C LEU A 92 1.26 5.87 -6.06
N ALA A 93 0.81 7.09 -6.35
CA ALA A 93 1.64 8.27 -6.57
C ALA A 93 1.73 9.20 -5.35
N GLN A 94 0.80 9.10 -4.40
CA GLN A 94 0.73 9.95 -3.20
C GLN A 94 1.77 9.53 -2.16
N ASP A 95 2.81 10.33 -1.97
CA ASP A 95 3.90 10.10 -1.01
C ASP A 95 3.46 10.13 0.45
N PHE A 96 2.34 10.77 0.78
CA PHE A 96 1.71 10.73 2.11
C PHE A 96 0.85 9.48 2.34
N ALA A 97 0.49 8.74 1.28
CA ALA A 97 -0.39 7.58 1.35
C ALA A 97 0.34 6.24 1.16
N VAL A 98 1.45 6.24 0.41
CA VAL A 98 2.34 5.08 0.25
C VAL A 98 3.77 5.48 0.59
N ARG A 99 4.48 4.62 1.32
CA ARG A 99 5.83 4.92 1.81
C ARG A 99 6.85 5.05 0.69
N TYR A 100 6.67 4.26 -0.36
CA TYR A 100 7.50 4.21 -1.54
C TYR A 100 6.60 4.27 -2.79
N PRO A 101 6.36 5.48 -3.34
CA PRO A 101 5.54 5.65 -4.54
C PRO A 101 5.96 4.74 -5.68
N LEU A 102 4.97 4.08 -6.27
CA LEU A 102 5.14 3.19 -7.43
C LEU A 102 4.83 3.92 -8.74
N ILE A 103 4.21 5.09 -8.66
CA ILE A 103 3.84 5.93 -9.79
C ILE A 103 4.43 7.32 -9.57
N ASP A 104 5.09 7.85 -10.59
CA ASP A 104 5.54 9.24 -10.68
C ASP A 104 4.45 10.04 -11.38
N GLY A 105 3.74 10.87 -10.62
CA GLY A 105 2.60 11.66 -11.07
C GLY A 105 2.97 13.12 -11.32
N GLN A 106 2.51 13.67 -12.45
CA GLN A 106 2.64 15.10 -12.78
C GLN A 106 1.27 15.79 -12.80
N GLY A 107 1.19 16.94 -12.12
CA GLY A 107 -0.05 17.67 -11.87
C GLY A 107 -0.54 17.47 -10.43
N ASN A 108 -1.79 17.85 -10.15
CA ASN A 108 -2.37 17.70 -8.81
C ASN A 108 -2.88 16.27 -8.57
N PHE A 109 -2.18 15.51 -7.73
CA PHE A 109 -2.54 14.15 -7.29
C PHE A 109 -3.18 14.13 -5.89
N GLY A 110 -3.67 15.26 -5.41
CA GLY A 110 -4.19 15.43 -4.05
C GLY A 110 -3.08 15.76 -3.05
N ASN A 111 -3.46 16.06 -1.82
CA ASN A 111 -2.53 16.47 -0.76
C ASN A 111 -2.95 15.91 0.61
N VAL A 112 -2.12 16.18 1.63
CA VAL A 112 -2.35 15.75 3.02
C VAL A 112 -3.56 16.44 3.69
N ASP A 113 -4.06 17.53 3.11
CA ASP A 113 -5.26 18.24 3.57
C ASP A 113 -6.54 17.47 3.27
N GLY A 114 -6.48 16.49 2.36
CA GLY A 114 -7.63 15.73 1.90
C GLY A 114 -8.25 16.30 0.63
N ASP A 115 -7.57 17.21 -0.07
CA ASP A 115 -8.01 17.67 -1.37
C ASP A 115 -7.93 16.54 -2.39
N ASN A 116 -8.98 16.40 -3.19
CA ASN A 116 -9.06 15.39 -4.22
C ASN A 116 -8.02 15.65 -5.34
N PRO A 117 -7.52 14.60 -5.99
CA PRO A 117 -6.70 14.76 -7.20
C PRO A 117 -7.48 15.50 -8.29
N ALA A 118 -6.76 16.18 -9.18
CA ALA A 118 -7.36 16.66 -10.42
C ALA A 118 -7.88 15.47 -11.25
N ALA A 119 -8.87 15.71 -12.11
CA ALA A 119 -9.39 14.66 -13.00
C ALA A 119 -8.29 14.10 -13.93
N MET A 120 -8.40 12.80 -14.28
CA MET A 120 -7.40 12.06 -15.08
C MET A 120 -7.04 12.65 -16.45
N ARG A 121 -7.83 13.62 -16.94
CA ARG A 121 -7.54 14.38 -18.17
C ARG A 121 -6.45 15.45 -17.98
N TYR A 122 -6.19 15.86 -16.75
CA TYR A 122 -5.20 16.90 -16.43
C TYR A 122 -3.88 16.31 -15.95
N THR A 123 -3.92 15.18 -15.24
CA THR A 123 -2.74 14.52 -14.68
C THR A 123 -2.02 13.65 -15.71
N GLU A 124 -0.73 13.46 -15.49
CA GLU A 124 0.12 12.54 -16.25
C GLU A 124 0.87 11.61 -15.29
N ALA A 125 1.21 10.40 -15.76
CA ALA A 125 1.85 9.39 -14.93
C ALA A 125 2.88 8.58 -15.72
N ARG A 126 3.92 8.11 -15.00
CA ARG A 126 4.87 7.06 -15.42
C ARG A 126 5.28 6.21 -14.22
N LEU A 127 5.99 5.11 -14.47
CA LEU A 127 6.49 4.25 -13.39
C LEU A 127 7.67 4.91 -12.67
N THR A 128 7.78 4.68 -11.35
CA THR A 128 9.01 4.98 -10.62
C THR A 128 10.07 3.90 -10.85
N ALA A 129 11.34 4.22 -10.61
CA ALA A 129 12.42 3.23 -10.67
C ALA A 129 12.18 2.04 -9.74
N LEU A 130 11.55 2.28 -8.59
CA LEU A 130 11.18 1.22 -7.66
C LEU A 130 10.08 0.31 -8.24
N ALA A 131 9.07 0.86 -8.92
CA ALA A 131 8.05 0.04 -9.56
C ALA A 131 8.63 -0.84 -10.68
N GLN A 132 9.65 -0.36 -11.40
CA GLN A 132 10.35 -1.17 -12.39
C GLN A 132 11.01 -2.42 -11.76
N ALA A 133 11.54 -2.30 -10.54
CA ALA A 133 12.08 -3.44 -9.80
C ALA A 133 11.01 -4.48 -9.42
N LEU A 134 9.73 -4.10 -9.32
CA LEU A 134 8.64 -5.08 -9.15
C LEU A 134 8.40 -5.90 -10.42
N LEU A 135 8.62 -5.30 -11.59
CA LEU A 135 8.29 -5.84 -12.91
C LEU A 135 9.45 -6.61 -13.55
N GLU A 136 10.67 -6.49 -13.02
CA GLU A 136 11.87 -7.06 -13.63
C GLU A 136 11.82 -8.59 -13.74
N GLY A 137 12.02 -9.10 -14.96
CA GLY A 137 12.02 -10.53 -15.28
C GLY A 137 10.69 -11.06 -15.83
N LEU A 138 9.67 -10.22 -16.01
CA LEU A 138 8.40 -10.63 -16.66
C LEU A 138 8.61 -11.19 -18.09
N ASP A 139 9.65 -10.75 -18.79
CA ASP A 139 10.07 -11.24 -20.11
C ASP A 139 11.00 -12.47 -20.06
N GLU A 140 11.37 -12.92 -18.87
CA GLU A 140 12.26 -14.05 -18.60
C GLU A 140 11.54 -15.22 -17.89
N ASP A 141 10.24 -15.40 -18.16
CA ASP A 141 9.41 -16.44 -17.53
C ASP A 141 9.47 -16.45 -15.98
N ALA A 142 9.60 -15.28 -15.36
CA ALA A 142 9.72 -15.17 -13.91
C ALA A 142 8.46 -15.61 -13.13
N VAL A 143 7.28 -15.53 -13.75
CA VAL A 143 5.97 -15.75 -13.11
C VAL A 143 4.96 -16.28 -14.11
N ASP A 144 3.89 -16.90 -13.59
CA ASP A 144 2.80 -17.38 -14.43
C ASP A 144 1.93 -16.24 -14.97
N PHE A 145 1.47 -16.43 -16.20
CA PHE A 145 0.53 -15.56 -16.87
C PHE A 145 -0.78 -16.29 -17.13
N ARG A 146 -1.89 -15.60 -16.92
CA ARG A 146 -3.24 -16.07 -17.27
C ARG A 146 -3.83 -15.22 -18.40
N ALA A 147 -4.87 -15.72 -19.04
CA ALA A 147 -5.62 -14.95 -20.02
C ALA A 147 -6.36 -13.78 -19.34
N THR A 148 -6.55 -12.68 -20.08
CA THR A 148 -7.41 -11.56 -19.68
C THR A 148 -8.88 -11.97 -19.64
N TYR A 149 -9.75 -11.09 -19.12
CA TYR A 149 -11.17 -11.40 -18.93
C TYR A 149 -11.91 -11.69 -20.25
N ASP A 150 -11.41 -11.18 -21.37
CA ASP A 150 -11.91 -11.39 -22.73
C ASP A 150 -11.12 -12.46 -23.51
N GLY A 151 -10.05 -13.00 -22.93
CA GLY A 151 -9.19 -14.00 -23.55
C GLY A 151 -8.25 -13.48 -24.64
N ALA A 152 -8.23 -12.17 -24.93
CA ALA A 152 -7.47 -11.60 -26.05
C ALA A 152 -5.97 -11.43 -25.75
N GLU A 153 -5.64 -11.16 -24.49
CA GLU A 153 -4.28 -10.85 -24.03
C GLU A 153 -3.91 -11.72 -22.82
N ARG A 154 -2.67 -11.59 -22.34
CA ARG A 154 -2.19 -12.25 -21.11
C ARG A 154 -1.78 -11.24 -20.05
N GLU A 155 -2.09 -11.56 -18.80
CA GLU A 155 -1.70 -10.78 -17.61
C GLU A 155 -0.94 -11.65 -16.59
N PRO A 156 0.03 -11.09 -15.85
CA PRO A 156 0.74 -11.81 -14.81
C PRO A 156 -0.18 -12.07 -13.61
N VAL A 157 -0.12 -13.28 -13.05
CA VAL A 157 -0.89 -13.65 -11.84
C VAL A 157 -0.34 -12.92 -10.62
N VAL A 158 0.99 -12.80 -10.54
CA VAL A 158 1.78 -12.14 -9.49
C VAL A 158 2.97 -11.43 -10.15
N LEU A 159 3.53 -10.39 -9.55
CA LEU A 159 4.76 -9.77 -10.06
C LEU A 159 6.04 -10.44 -9.52
N PRO A 160 7.17 -10.39 -10.25
CA PRO A 160 8.47 -10.86 -9.75
C PRO A 160 8.86 -10.27 -8.39
N ALA A 161 8.53 -9.00 -8.15
CA ALA A 161 8.68 -8.30 -6.87
C ALA A 161 10.10 -8.36 -6.29
N ALA A 162 11.06 -7.59 -6.80
CA ALA A 162 12.45 -7.63 -6.30
C ALA A 162 12.65 -7.17 -4.84
N PHE A 163 11.62 -6.60 -4.20
CA PHE A 163 11.64 -6.16 -2.81
C PHE A 163 10.32 -6.48 -2.10
N PRO A 164 10.29 -6.56 -0.75
CA PRO A 164 9.11 -6.99 0.03
C PRO A 164 8.02 -5.89 0.10
N ASN A 165 7.38 -5.62 -1.04
CA ASN A 165 6.43 -4.52 -1.22
C ASN A 165 5.20 -4.57 -0.29
N LEU A 166 4.70 -5.78 0.04
CA LEU A 166 3.57 -5.95 0.96
C LEU A 166 3.79 -5.19 2.27
N LEU A 167 4.97 -5.34 2.87
CA LEU A 167 5.31 -4.71 4.14
C LEU A 167 5.87 -3.30 3.92
N ALA A 168 6.62 -3.07 2.84
CA ALA A 168 7.24 -1.77 2.57
C ALA A 168 6.18 -0.68 2.34
N ASN A 169 5.17 -0.96 1.51
CA ASN A 169 4.10 -0.02 1.20
C ASN A 169 2.82 -0.25 2.00
N GLY A 170 2.70 -1.39 2.66
CA GLY A 170 1.48 -1.77 3.35
C GLY A 170 0.32 -2.09 2.38
N ALA A 171 -0.84 -2.37 2.95
CA ALA A 171 -2.05 -2.62 2.20
C ALA A 171 -3.28 -2.39 3.09
N SER A 172 -4.36 -1.87 2.53
CA SER A 172 -5.64 -1.78 3.22
C SER A 172 -6.75 -2.25 2.30
N GLY A 173 -7.78 -2.91 2.83
CA GLY A 173 -8.89 -3.41 2.03
C GLY A 173 -10.00 -4.02 2.85
N ILE A 174 -11.23 -3.85 2.38
CA ILE A 174 -12.44 -4.40 2.99
C ILE A 174 -13.02 -5.41 1.99
N ALA A 175 -13.12 -6.67 2.41
CA ALA A 175 -13.69 -7.76 1.64
C ALA A 175 -15.03 -8.19 2.25
N VAL A 176 -15.58 -9.31 1.79
CA VAL A 176 -16.79 -9.90 2.39
C VAL A 176 -16.39 -10.71 3.62
N GLY A 177 -16.89 -10.32 4.80
CA GLY A 177 -16.64 -11.01 6.07
C GLY A 177 -15.22 -10.85 6.64
N MET A 178 -14.34 -10.08 5.98
CA MET A 178 -12.96 -9.88 6.40
C MET A 178 -12.39 -8.56 5.87
N ALA A 179 -11.27 -8.14 6.45
CA ALA A 179 -10.53 -6.96 6.01
C ALA A 179 -9.03 -7.22 6.12
N THR A 180 -8.23 -6.30 5.59
CA THR A 180 -6.78 -6.24 5.74
C THR A 180 -6.37 -4.79 6.04
N SER A 181 -5.39 -4.63 6.92
CA SER A 181 -4.77 -3.35 7.22
C SER A 181 -3.34 -3.59 7.66
N ILE A 182 -2.40 -3.27 6.78
CA ILE A 182 -0.97 -3.52 6.95
C ILE A 182 -0.32 -2.15 6.84
N PRO A 183 0.27 -1.62 7.92
CA PRO A 183 0.98 -0.36 7.86
C PRO A 183 2.32 -0.53 7.09
N PRO A 184 2.84 0.55 6.49
CA PRO A 184 4.12 0.52 5.79
C PRO A 184 5.30 0.37 6.75
N HIS A 185 6.43 -0.09 6.24
CA HIS A 185 7.66 -0.36 6.98
C HIS A 185 8.89 0.13 6.21
N ASN A 186 10.00 0.29 6.92
CA ASN A 186 11.24 0.71 6.31
C ASN A 186 11.85 -0.42 5.45
N LEU A 187 12.09 -0.15 4.18
CA LEU A 187 12.63 -1.10 3.22
C LEU A 187 14.01 -1.65 3.62
N GLY A 188 14.89 -0.83 4.21
CA GLY A 188 16.21 -1.27 4.67
C GLY A 188 16.12 -2.25 5.85
N GLU A 189 15.22 -1.98 6.80
CA GLU A 189 14.91 -2.89 7.91
C GLU A 189 14.35 -4.22 7.39
N LEU A 190 13.40 -4.16 6.44
CA LEU A 190 12.82 -5.35 5.81
C LEU A 190 13.86 -6.17 5.05
N CYS A 191 14.71 -5.54 4.24
CA CYS A 191 15.78 -6.23 3.51
C CYS A 191 16.76 -6.92 4.48
N SER A 192 17.11 -6.26 5.59
CA SER A 192 17.96 -6.85 6.62
C SER A 192 17.31 -8.09 7.26
N ALA A 193 16.01 -8.03 7.55
CA ALA A 193 15.25 -9.16 8.07
C ALA A 193 15.12 -10.31 7.06
N VAL A 194 14.93 -9.99 5.78
CA VAL A 194 14.91 -10.97 4.68
C VAL A 194 16.25 -11.69 4.56
N ILE A 195 17.37 -10.96 4.59
CA ILE A 195 18.72 -11.53 4.53
C ILE A 195 18.94 -12.48 5.72
N ALA A 196 18.56 -12.07 6.93
CA ALA A 196 18.65 -12.92 8.12
C ALA A 196 17.82 -14.21 8.00
N LEU A 197 16.64 -14.16 7.37
CA LEU A 197 15.82 -15.35 7.09
C LEU A 197 16.42 -16.26 6.01
N ILE A 198 17.10 -15.69 5.02
CA ILE A 198 17.82 -16.47 3.99
C ILE A 198 18.99 -17.21 4.62
N GLU A 199 19.78 -16.54 5.47
CA GLU A 199 20.92 -17.14 6.19
C GLU A 199 20.46 -18.18 7.22
N ASN A 200 19.35 -17.93 7.91
CA ASN A 200 18.78 -18.85 8.88
C ASN A 200 17.25 -18.90 8.78
N PRO A 201 16.69 -19.89 8.05
CA PRO A 201 15.23 -20.05 7.91
C PRO A 201 14.48 -20.28 9.23
N ASN A 202 15.18 -20.78 10.25
CA ASN A 202 14.63 -21.06 11.57
C ASN A 202 14.72 -19.86 12.53
N THR A 203 15.04 -18.66 12.03
CA THR A 203 15.08 -17.43 12.83
C THR A 203 13.80 -17.26 13.66
N ARG A 204 13.96 -17.03 14.97
CA ARG A 204 12.83 -16.84 15.90
C ARG A 204 12.18 -15.47 15.66
N ASP A 205 10.88 -15.36 15.87
CA ASP A 205 10.12 -14.11 15.68
C ASP A 205 10.75 -12.91 16.41
N ALA A 206 11.14 -13.09 17.68
CA ALA A 206 11.80 -12.05 18.48
C ALA A 206 13.14 -11.57 17.91
N THR A 207 13.80 -12.38 17.07
CA THR A 207 15.06 -11.99 16.41
C THR A 207 14.80 -11.05 15.24
N LEU A 208 13.66 -11.20 14.55
CA LEU A 208 13.26 -10.30 13.46
C LEU A 208 13.04 -8.87 13.95
N LEU A 209 12.60 -8.71 15.21
CA LEU A 209 12.40 -7.40 15.84
C LEU A 209 13.69 -6.61 16.09
N LYS A 210 14.86 -7.25 15.99
CA LYS A 210 16.14 -6.54 15.99
C LYS A 210 16.34 -5.75 14.70
N PHE A 211 15.70 -6.18 13.61
CA PHE A 211 15.77 -5.56 12.30
C PHE A 211 14.54 -4.68 12.07
N VAL A 212 13.33 -5.23 12.19
CA VAL A 212 12.05 -4.53 11.98
C VAL A 212 11.53 -4.04 13.32
N LYS A 213 11.74 -2.75 13.61
CA LYS A 213 11.43 -2.18 14.94
C LYS A 213 9.96 -1.82 15.10
N GLY A 214 9.27 -1.61 13.99
CA GLY A 214 7.90 -1.12 13.94
C GLY A 214 7.56 -0.63 12.53
N PRO A 215 6.32 -0.19 12.30
CA PRO A 215 5.97 0.53 11.09
C PRO A 215 6.80 1.80 10.88
N ASP A 216 7.02 2.16 9.60
CA ASP A 216 7.64 3.42 9.17
C ASP A 216 6.67 4.14 8.23
N PHE A 217 5.98 5.14 8.76
CA PHE A 217 4.91 5.82 8.04
C PHE A 217 5.44 6.94 7.15
N PRO A 218 4.87 7.13 5.95
CA PRO A 218 5.25 8.24 5.07
C PRO A 218 5.08 9.62 5.73
N THR A 219 4.07 9.79 6.59
CA THR A 219 3.82 11.03 7.32
C THR A 219 4.66 11.18 8.58
N GLY A 220 5.50 10.20 8.90
CA GLY A 220 6.32 10.15 10.11
C GLY A 220 5.52 9.87 11.37
N GLY A 221 5.77 10.65 12.43
CA GLY A 221 5.20 10.44 13.76
C GLY A 221 6.12 9.64 14.69
N VAL A 222 5.58 9.29 15.86
CA VAL A 222 6.24 8.50 16.91
C VAL A 222 5.30 7.41 17.38
N ILE A 223 5.73 6.16 17.26
CA ILE A 223 5.03 5.04 17.88
C ILE A 223 5.36 5.04 19.37
N VAL A 224 4.33 4.97 20.22
CA VAL A 224 4.48 5.03 21.69
C VAL A 224 4.13 3.72 22.41
N ASP A 225 3.87 2.67 21.65
CA ASP A 225 3.67 1.34 22.24
C ASP A 225 4.99 0.73 22.69
N ASP A 226 4.89 -0.07 23.75
CA ASP A 226 6.04 -0.78 24.29
C ASP A 226 6.48 -1.92 23.34
N PRO A 227 7.74 -2.36 23.42
CA PRO A 227 8.26 -3.42 22.56
C PRO A 227 7.49 -4.75 22.63
N ALA A 228 6.86 -5.09 23.77
CA ALA A 228 6.12 -6.34 23.91
C ALA A 228 4.78 -6.28 23.13
N THR A 229 4.11 -5.13 23.16
CA THR A 229 2.90 -4.88 22.34
C THR A 229 3.21 -4.99 20.84
N ILE A 230 4.31 -4.40 20.39
CA ILE A 230 4.76 -4.48 18.99
C ILE A 230 5.10 -5.92 18.61
N ALA A 231 5.82 -6.64 19.49
CA ALA A 231 6.20 -8.03 19.28
C ALA A 231 4.97 -8.94 19.13
N GLU A 232 3.96 -8.78 19.99
CA GLU A 232 2.74 -9.57 19.95
C GLU A 232 1.91 -9.30 18.68
N ALA A 233 1.85 -8.03 18.26
CA ALA A 233 1.18 -7.66 17.02
C ALA A 233 1.82 -8.35 15.80
N TYR A 234 3.14 -8.38 15.73
CA TYR A 234 3.86 -9.06 14.66
C TYR A 234 3.82 -10.57 14.73
N ARG A 235 3.81 -11.15 15.94
CA ARG A 235 3.71 -12.60 16.14
C ARG A 235 2.36 -13.14 15.68
N THR A 236 1.28 -12.40 15.94
CA THR A 236 -0.09 -12.84 15.62
C THR A 236 -0.61 -12.33 14.28
N GLY A 237 0.05 -11.32 13.69
CA GLY A 237 -0.46 -10.61 12.53
C GLY A 237 -1.64 -9.69 12.81
N ARG A 238 -2.02 -9.52 14.09
CA ARG A 238 -3.16 -8.69 14.54
C ARG A 238 -2.73 -7.79 15.68
N GLY A 239 -3.17 -6.54 15.63
CA GLY A 239 -2.92 -5.59 16.70
C GLY A 239 -3.20 -4.17 16.26
N SER A 240 -2.56 -3.22 16.92
CA SER A 240 -2.61 -1.82 16.54
C SER A 240 -1.43 -1.07 17.12
N PHE A 241 -1.07 0.04 16.48
CA PHE A 241 0.01 0.92 16.90
C PHE A 241 -0.55 2.31 17.22
N ARG A 242 -0.27 2.83 18.42
CA ARG A 242 -0.52 4.22 18.79
C ARG A 242 0.58 5.09 18.20
N LEU A 243 0.17 5.95 17.28
CA LEU A 243 1.03 6.87 16.55
C LEU A 243 0.71 8.29 16.97
N ARG A 244 1.69 8.97 17.56
CA ARG A 244 1.60 10.38 17.93
C ARG A 244 2.25 11.27 16.89
N ALA A 245 1.70 12.47 16.73
CA ALA A 245 2.29 13.55 15.98
C ALA A 245 3.68 13.93 16.53
N ARG A 246 4.61 14.36 15.65
CA ARG A 246 5.86 14.98 16.11
C ARG A 246 5.67 16.47 16.27
N TRP A 247 6.20 16.97 17.36
CA TRP A 247 6.14 18.37 17.70
C TRP A 247 7.44 18.86 18.31
N LYS A 248 7.62 20.17 18.28
CA LYS A 248 8.72 20.88 18.96
C LYS A 248 8.19 22.16 19.60
N LYS A 249 8.88 22.63 20.63
CA LYS A 249 8.61 23.94 21.25
C LYS A 249 9.47 24.98 20.54
N GLU A 250 8.85 26.07 20.08
CA GLU A 250 9.55 27.25 19.57
C GLU A 250 9.37 28.40 20.57
N GLU A 251 10.48 29.03 20.97
CA GLU A 251 10.45 30.17 21.89
C GLU A 251 10.07 31.46 21.15
N GLY A 252 9.14 32.20 21.74
CA GLY A 252 8.70 33.51 21.24
C GLY A 252 9.33 34.66 22.01
N THR A 253 8.85 35.87 21.74
CA THR A 253 9.31 37.07 22.45
C THR A 253 8.72 37.16 23.85
N ARG A 254 9.44 37.80 24.78
CA ARG A 254 8.95 38.07 26.16
C ARG A 254 8.55 36.80 26.94
N GLY A 255 9.18 35.66 26.64
CA GLY A 255 8.96 34.38 27.31
C GLY A 255 7.66 33.68 26.93
N THR A 256 7.02 34.07 25.82
CA THR A 256 5.97 33.24 25.20
C THR A 256 6.61 32.07 24.45
N TYR A 257 5.81 31.07 24.10
CA TYR A 257 6.25 29.97 23.25
C TYR A 257 5.08 29.48 22.41
N GLN A 258 5.39 28.79 21.32
CA GLN A 258 4.42 28.07 20.51
C GLN A 258 4.83 26.60 20.40
N VAL A 259 3.84 25.72 20.22
CA VAL A 259 4.11 24.32 19.86
C VAL A 259 3.89 24.17 18.37
N ILE A 260 4.89 23.62 17.69
CA ILE A 260 4.85 23.36 16.26
C ILE A 260 4.72 21.86 16.05
N VAL A 261 3.59 21.44 15.50
CA VAL A 261 3.41 20.07 14.99
C VAL A 261 3.88 20.05 13.55
N TYR A 262 4.88 19.21 13.26
CA TYR A 262 5.53 19.11 11.94
C TYR A 262 5.38 17.73 11.29
N GLN A 263 4.76 16.77 11.98
CA GLN A 263 4.35 15.47 11.42
C GLN A 263 3.04 15.04 12.07
N ILE A 264 2.08 14.58 11.28
CA ILE A 264 0.77 14.09 11.76
C ILE A 264 0.65 12.57 11.61
N PRO A 265 -0.22 11.92 12.39
CA PRO A 265 -0.41 10.48 12.27
C PRO A 265 -0.90 10.04 10.88
N TYR A 266 -0.49 8.85 10.46
CA TYR A 266 -0.82 8.28 9.16
C TYR A 266 -2.33 8.11 8.95
N GLY A 267 -2.82 8.56 7.79
CA GLY A 267 -4.24 8.49 7.42
C GLY A 267 -5.12 9.60 8.01
N VAL A 268 -4.55 10.53 8.80
CA VAL A 268 -5.24 11.72 9.30
C VAL A 268 -5.19 12.82 8.24
N GLN A 269 -6.34 13.42 7.93
CA GLN A 269 -6.43 14.58 7.03
C GLN A 269 -6.14 15.85 7.84
N LYS A 270 -5.15 16.65 7.40
CA LYS A 270 -4.69 17.84 8.14
C LYS A 270 -5.82 18.86 8.36
N SER A 271 -6.58 19.20 7.32
CA SER A 271 -7.71 20.12 7.43
C SER A 271 -8.77 19.66 8.45
N LYS A 272 -9.14 18.38 8.44
CA LYS A 272 -10.12 17.83 9.40
C LYS A 272 -9.58 17.81 10.83
N LEU A 273 -8.29 17.54 11.00
CA LEU A 273 -7.64 17.60 12.31
C LEU A 273 -7.71 19.02 12.88
N ILE A 274 -7.44 20.04 12.06
CA ILE A 274 -7.50 21.45 12.47
C ILE A 274 -8.94 21.89 12.75
N GLU A 275 -9.88 21.56 11.87
CA GLU A 275 -11.32 21.80 12.07
C GLU A 275 -11.79 21.20 13.39
N ARG A 276 -11.41 19.94 13.67
CA ARG A 276 -11.76 19.26 14.91
C ARG A 276 -11.16 19.94 16.15
N MET A 277 -9.93 20.43 16.07
CA MET A 277 -9.33 21.19 17.16
C MET A 277 -10.06 22.52 17.41
N ALA A 278 -10.43 23.25 16.35
CA ALA A 278 -11.21 24.48 16.44
C ALA A 278 -12.60 24.24 17.08
N GLU A 279 -13.31 23.19 16.67
CA GLU A 279 -14.58 22.80 17.30
C GLU A 279 -14.43 22.55 18.81
N LEU A 280 -13.35 21.88 19.22
CA LEU A 280 -13.09 21.57 20.63
C LEU A 280 -12.68 22.81 21.43
N LEU A 281 -11.99 23.78 20.80
CA LEU A 281 -11.70 25.09 21.37
C LEU A 281 -12.99 25.88 21.64
N ASP A 282 -13.89 25.96 20.65
CA ASP A 282 -15.19 26.64 20.77
C ASP A 282 -16.07 26.02 21.87
N GLN A 283 -16.04 24.69 21.99
CA GLN A 283 -16.72 23.95 23.06
C GLN A 283 -16.03 24.07 24.43
N LYS A 284 -14.94 24.84 24.53
CA LYS A 284 -14.11 25.01 25.73
C LYS A 284 -13.58 23.69 26.31
N LYS A 285 -13.39 22.68 25.45
CA LYS A 285 -12.86 21.36 25.84
C LYS A 285 -11.33 21.31 25.82
N LEU A 286 -10.66 22.30 25.22
CA LEU A 286 -9.21 22.44 25.20
C LEU A 286 -8.74 23.59 26.10
N PRO A 287 -8.83 23.50 27.44
CA PRO A 287 -8.59 24.64 28.34
C PRO A 287 -7.15 25.15 28.34
N LEU A 288 -6.18 24.35 27.89
CA LEU A 288 -4.76 24.72 27.82
C LEU A 288 -4.35 25.37 26.49
N LEU A 289 -5.18 25.27 25.45
CA LEU A 289 -4.92 25.81 24.12
C LEU A 289 -5.66 27.14 23.96
N GLU A 290 -5.00 28.15 23.39
CA GLU A 290 -5.61 29.42 23.01
C GLU A 290 -6.12 29.39 21.59
N ASP A 291 -5.26 28.95 20.67
CA ASP A 291 -5.48 29.07 19.23
C ASP A 291 -4.72 27.98 18.46
N VAL A 292 -5.21 27.68 17.26
CA VAL A 292 -4.61 26.75 16.30
C VAL A 292 -4.57 27.39 14.92
N GLN A 293 -3.39 27.39 14.29
CA GLN A 293 -3.18 27.99 12.98
C GLN A 293 -2.44 27.02 12.07
N ASP A 294 -2.82 27.02 10.79
CA ASP A 294 -2.13 26.28 9.74
C ASP A 294 -1.18 27.21 9.00
N GLU A 295 0.13 27.03 9.24
CA GLU A 295 1.19 27.73 8.53
C GLU A 295 1.91 26.79 7.56
N SER A 296 1.26 25.69 7.16
CA SER A 296 1.87 24.71 6.25
C SER A 296 2.09 25.29 4.86
N ALA A 297 3.23 24.95 4.27
CA ALA A 297 3.55 25.20 2.88
C ALA A 297 3.80 23.85 2.19
N GLU A 298 5.02 23.59 1.73
CA GLU A 298 5.44 22.24 1.33
C GLU A 298 5.54 21.30 2.53
N ASP A 299 6.05 21.82 3.66
CA ASP A 299 6.13 21.09 4.93
C ASP A 299 4.92 21.39 5.83
N ILE A 300 4.52 20.39 6.62
CA ILE A 300 3.48 20.55 7.65
C ILE A 300 4.00 21.48 8.76
N ARG A 301 3.22 22.52 9.07
CA ARG A 301 3.47 23.41 10.19
C ARG A 301 2.14 23.84 10.81
N ILE A 302 1.66 23.05 11.78
CA ILE A 302 0.49 23.42 12.58
C ILE A 302 1.00 24.11 13.85
N VAL A 303 0.61 25.37 14.03
CA VAL A 303 1.01 26.20 15.16
C VAL A 303 -0.06 26.15 16.24
N LEU A 304 0.34 25.79 17.45
CA LEU A 304 -0.52 25.69 18.62
C LEU A 304 -0.06 26.73 19.64
N THR A 305 -0.92 27.71 19.91
CA THR A 305 -0.64 28.78 20.88
C THR A 305 -1.22 28.39 22.25
N PRO A 306 -0.41 28.32 23.32
CA PRO A 306 -0.89 27.98 24.65
C PRO A 306 -1.68 29.15 25.27
N LYS A 307 -2.69 28.84 26.08
CA LYS A 307 -3.53 29.85 26.77
C LYS A 307 -2.79 30.78 27.73
N SER A 308 -1.63 30.34 28.21
CA SER A 308 -0.73 31.15 29.03
C SER A 308 0.70 30.65 28.85
N ARG A 309 1.67 31.57 28.94
CA ARG A 309 3.11 31.25 28.96
C ARG A 309 3.54 30.31 30.11
N THR A 310 2.70 30.14 31.12
CA THR A 310 2.94 29.24 32.27
C THR A 310 2.51 27.80 32.01
N VAL A 311 1.78 27.53 30.92
CA VAL A 311 1.39 26.17 30.55
C VAL A 311 2.65 25.39 30.17
N ASP A 312 2.75 24.15 30.63
CA ASP A 312 3.80 23.26 30.17
C ASP A 312 3.46 22.69 28.79
N ALA A 313 4.43 22.72 27.86
CA ALA A 313 4.21 22.29 26.49
C ALA A 313 3.90 20.79 26.38
N ALA A 314 4.52 19.95 27.21
CA ALA A 314 4.25 18.53 27.20
C ALA A 314 2.86 18.22 27.76
N LEU A 315 2.44 18.93 28.81
CA LEU A 315 1.07 18.80 29.35
C LEU A 315 0.00 19.23 28.35
N LEU A 316 0.24 20.34 27.61
CA LEU A 316 -0.62 20.75 26.51
C LEU A 316 -0.76 19.64 25.47
N MET A 317 0.37 19.06 25.03
CA MET A 317 0.37 18.00 24.03
C MET A 317 -0.29 16.71 24.53
N GLU A 318 -0.09 16.30 25.78
CA GLU A 318 -0.79 15.14 26.36
C GLU A 318 -2.31 15.35 26.42
N GLN A 319 -2.79 16.57 26.65
CA GLN A 319 -4.21 16.87 26.54
C GLN A 319 -4.70 16.70 25.09
N LEU A 320 -3.96 17.25 24.13
CA LEU A 320 -4.32 17.20 22.71
C LEU A 320 -4.29 15.77 22.16
N PHE A 321 -3.29 14.97 22.50
CA PHE A 321 -3.22 13.55 22.12
C PHE A 321 -4.45 12.75 22.59
N ARG A 322 -4.99 13.06 23.78
CA ARG A 322 -6.17 12.34 24.30
C ARG A 322 -7.49 12.75 23.65
N GLN A 323 -7.55 13.93 23.04
CA GLN A 323 -8.82 14.57 22.64
C GLN A 323 -8.94 14.81 21.13
N THR A 324 -7.84 14.63 20.38
CA THR A 324 -7.74 14.96 18.96
C THR A 324 -6.99 13.84 18.21
N ASP A 325 -7.02 13.87 16.89
CA ASP A 325 -6.31 12.91 16.04
C ASP A 325 -4.79 13.21 15.94
N LEU A 326 -4.24 14.03 16.84
CA LEU A 326 -2.78 14.14 17.03
C LEU A 326 -2.19 12.85 17.63
N GLU A 327 -3.01 11.99 18.22
CA GLU A 327 -2.70 10.57 18.47
C GLU A 327 -3.74 9.72 17.75
N ALA A 328 -3.29 8.81 16.90
CA ALA A 328 -4.17 7.88 16.19
C ALA A 328 -3.76 6.43 16.45
N ARG A 329 -4.75 5.53 16.44
CA ARG A 329 -4.51 4.09 16.52
C ARG A 329 -4.54 3.49 15.13
N ILE A 330 -3.37 3.09 14.63
CA ILE A 330 -3.21 2.46 13.31
C ILE A 330 -3.38 0.94 13.45
N PRO A 331 -4.39 0.33 12.83
CA PRO A 331 -4.61 -1.11 12.97
C PRO A 331 -3.56 -1.92 12.20
N LEU A 332 -3.27 -3.11 12.74
CA LEU A 332 -2.59 -4.19 12.06
C LEU A 332 -3.54 -5.39 11.96
N ASN A 333 -3.80 -5.82 10.74
CA ASN A 333 -4.47 -7.04 10.39
C ASN A 333 -3.87 -7.53 9.07
N MET A 334 -2.86 -8.39 9.18
CA MET A 334 -2.08 -8.92 8.06
C MET A 334 -2.79 -10.07 7.38
N ASN A 335 -4.04 -9.82 6.99
CA ASN A 335 -4.86 -10.75 6.23
C ASN A 335 -4.54 -10.61 4.74
N VAL A 336 -4.01 -11.65 4.13
CA VAL A 336 -3.48 -11.65 2.77
C VAL A 336 -3.86 -12.93 2.05
N LEU A 337 -3.73 -12.95 0.72
CA LEU A 337 -3.87 -14.18 -0.06
C LEU A 337 -2.55 -14.95 -0.05
N ASP A 338 -2.54 -16.09 0.61
CA ASP A 338 -1.45 -17.06 0.54
C ASP A 338 -1.50 -17.78 -0.81
N SER A 339 -0.37 -17.77 -1.51
CA SER A 339 -0.22 -18.34 -2.85
C SER A 339 -1.30 -17.86 -3.85
N GLY A 340 -1.84 -16.67 -3.62
CA GLY A 340 -2.85 -16.02 -4.47
C GLY A 340 -4.29 -16.50 -4.32
N LEU A 341 -4.59 -17.46 -3.43
CA LEU A 341 -5.91 -18.09 -3.35
C LEU A 341 -6.52 -18.11 -1.95
N ILE A 342 -5.72 -18.42 -0.92
CA ILE A 342 -6.25 -18.73 0.41
C ILE A 342 -6.12 -17.50 1.30
N PRO A 343 -7.23 -16.84 1.73
CA PRO A 343 -7.16 -15.75 2.68
C PRO A 343 -6.71 -16.27 4.05
N ARG A 344 -5.64 -15.70 4.60
CA ARG A 344 -5.18 -15.99 5.97
C ARG A 344 -4.51 -14.79 6.60
N VAL A 345 -4.56 -14.74 7.93
CA VAL A 345 -3.74 -13.81 8.70
C VAL A 345 -2.35 -14.39 8.86
N MET A 346 -1.34 -13.63 8.45
CA MET A 346 0.07 -14.01 8.56
C MET A 346 0.77 -13.25 9.69
N SER A 347 1.72 -13.90 10.36
CA SER A 347 2.70 -13.18 11.18
C SER A 347 3.71 -12.43 10.30
N LEU A 348 4.50 -11.52 10.90
CA LEU A 348 5.61 -10.84 10.21
C LEU A 348 6.58 -11.86 9.59
N LYS A 349 6.92 -12.91 10.34
CA LYS A 349 7.81 -13.98 9.87
C LYS A 349 7.21 -14.70 8.67
N GLU A 350 5.93 -15.05 8.74
CA GLU A 350 5.24 -15.77 7.66
C GLU A 350 5.18 -14.94 6.37
N ALA A 351 4.86 -13.64 6.46
CA ALA A 351 4.84 -12.75 5.31
C ALA A 351 6.23 -12.60 4.67
N LEU A 352 7.29 -12.40 5.47
CA LEU A 352 8.67 -12.35 4.97
C LEU A 352 9.10 -13.68 4.36
N THR A 353 8.69 -14.80 4.95
CA THR A 353 8.98 -16.15 4.41
C THR A 353 8.27 -16.39 3.09
N ALA A 354 7.02 -15.96 2.95
CA ALA A 354 6.27 -16.03 1.69
C ALA A 354 6.98 -15.23 0.58
N PHE A 355 7.48 -14.03 0.91
CA PHE A 355 8.30 -13.25 0.00
C PHE A 355 9.61 -13.96 -0.39
N VAL A 356 10.36 -14.50 0.57
CA VAL A 356 11.61 -15.24 0.30
C VAL A 356 11.38 -16.44 -0.60
N ASN A 357 10.33 -17.22 -0.34
CA ASN A 357 9.99 -18.39 -1.14
C ASN A 357 9.62 -17.98 -2.58
N HIS A 358 8.84 -16.91 -2.74
CA HIS A 358 8.53 -16.35 -4.06
C HIS A 358 9.78 -15.91 -4.81
N ARG A 359 10.70 -15.19 -4.14
CA ARG A 359 11.98 -14.78 -4.75
C ARG A 359 12.84 -15.95 -5.19
N ARG A 360 12.81 -17.07 -4.45
CA ARG A 360 13.50 -18.30 -4.82
C ARG A 360 12.91 -18.90 -6.11
N ASP A 361 11.58 -19.03 -6.19
CA ASP A 361 10.90 -19.52 -7.40
C ASP A 361 11.23 -18.64 -8.62
N VAL A 362 11.11 -17.32 -8.48
CA VAL A 362 11.46 -16.36 -9.53
C VAL A 362 12.92 -16.53 -10.00
N LEU A 363 13.85 -16.71 -9.06
CA LEU A 363 15.26 -16.90 -9.38
C LEU A 363 15.49 -18.21 -10.14
N GLU A 364 14.89 -19.31 -9.71
CA GLU A 364 15.01 -20.62 -10.36
C GLU A 364 14.44 -20.58 -11.79
N ARG A 365 13.25 -19.99 -11.97
CA ARG A 365 12.60 -19.83 -13.27
C ARG A 365 13.42 -18.99 -14.25
N ARG A 366 13.87 -17.80 -13.83
CA ARG A 366 14.74 -16.94 -14.66
C ARG A 366 16.04 -17.63 -15.02
N SER A 367 16.64 -18.36 -14.09
CA SER A 367 17.88 -19.11 -14.33
C SER A 367 17.68 -20.21 -15.37
N ARG A 368 16.58 -20.96 -15.27
CA ARG A 368 16.21 -21.99 -16.26
C ARG A 368 15.93 -21.38 -17.63
N HIS A 369 15.15 -20.31 -17.70
CA HIS A 369 14.86 -19.59 -18.94
C HIS A 369 16.14 -19.13 -19.66
N ARG A 370 17.10 -18.56 -18.91
CA ARG A 370 18.40 -18.15 -19.46
C ARG A 370 19.22 -19.35 -19.94
N LEU A 371 19.23 -20.44 -19.16
CA LEU A 371 19.92 -21.67 -19.54
C LEU A 371 19.36 -22.26 -20.84
N GLU A 372 18.05 -22.32 -20.99
CA GLU A 372 17.38 -22.81 -22.20
C GLU A 372 17.69 -21.93 -23.42
N LYS A 373 17.67 -20.60 -23.28
CA LYS A 373 18.08 -19.68 -24.36
C LYS A 373 19.53 -19.87 -24.76
N ILE A 374 20.44 -20.08 -23.80
CA ILE A 374 21.86 -20.34 -24.08
C ILE A 374 22.03 -21.68 -24.78
N ALA A 375 21.36 -22.74 -24.30
CA ALA A 375 21.42 -24.07 -24.91
C ALA A 375 20.93 -24.05 -26.36
N ALA A 376 19.76 -23.44 -26.62
CA ALA A 376 19.22 -23.28 -27.97
C ALA A 376 20.18 -22.46 -28.88
N ARG A 377 20.86 -21.45 -28.32
CA ARG A 377 21.84 -20.67 -29.09
C ARG A 377 23.10 -21.48 -29.40
N LEU A 378 23.58 -22.31 -28.48
CA LEU A 378 24.72 -23.20 -28.70
C LEU A 378 24.42 -24.21 -29.81
N GLU A 379 23.24 -24.84 -29.79
CA GLU A 379 22.80 -25.77 -30.84
C GLU A 379 22.81 -25.13 -32.24
N VAL A 380 22.28 -23.90 -32.36
CA VAL A 380 22.32 -23.14 -33.62
C VAL A 380 23.76 -22.83 -34.07
N LEU A 381 24.65 -22.49 -33.13
CA LEU A 381 26.06 -22.19 -33.44
C LEU A 381 26.85 -23.44 -33.85
N GLU A 382 26.58 -24.59 -33.23
CA GLU A 382 27.14 -25.88 -33.63
C GLU A 382 26.76 -26.23 -35.07
N GLY A 383 25.50 -25.97 -35.44
CA GLY A 383 25.03 -26.11 -36.82
C GLY A 383 25.79 -25.23 -37.82
N TYR A 384 26.16 -24.00 -37.44
CA TYR A 384 26.97 -23.12 -38.30
C TYR A 384 28.44 -23.52 -38.39
N LEU A 385 28.99 -24.21 -37.39
CA LEU A 385 30.38 -24.69 -37.40
C LEU A 385 30.57 -26.00 -38.18
N ALA A 386 29.49 -26.76 -38.39
CA ALA A 386 29.49 -28.01 -39.15
C ALA A 386 29.39 -27.81 -40.68
N VAL A 387 29.26 -26.55 -41.14
CA VAL A 387 29.29 -26.11 -42.55
C VAL A 387 30.60 -25.39 -42.80
#